data_AF-A0A972Z260-F1
#
_entry.id   AF-A0A972Z260-F1
#
_cell.length_a   1.000
_cell.length_b   1.000
_cell.length_c   1.000
_cell.angle_alpha   90.00
_cell.angle_beta   90.00
_cell.angle_gamma   90.00
#
_symmetry.space_group_name_H-M   'P 1'
#
loop_
_entity.id
_entity.type
_entity.pdbx_description
1 polymer ?
#
loop_
_entity_poly.entity_id
_entity_poly.type
_entity_poly.pdbx_seq_one_letter_code
_entity_poly.pdbx_strand_id
1 'polypeptide(L)'
;MKARTLTAIAVGLALTAAGCGSDDDPGSTSPTNSESTAAPAAAPESTEAPDSTVGSAESTDAAPEATDTVETAAFPVTIEHKFGETTIPAEPESIVSIGFGEHDGLLSLGVTPIGVRDWYGDQPFATWPWAQEALGDAKPEVLASTELNFEQIAALQPDLIVGLSSGMSESDYETLAAIAPTVAQPGDYPDYGTPFDEAMLITGRAVGKEAEAQQIVDDTEAAFAEVRKMYPEFEGQTAAVAFAFEDLPGAYASSDVRAEVMSRFGFVTPPEFDELAGDSFFFSVSEEQLSTLDQDVIVWLASSEAEYEALRGLALRPTLVANAEGREVVADPLLMGAFSHSSPLSLQFVIEELVPELVLAVDGDPSTQVPSMLVLDSAGADLGEDDQAAADAWSAVFDSTVAFDGKAEYLESADELRGTIDSYQGVGDSLGGIRLDPVGVVVTDEQAIVTYDVYFGENAAYTALEGEMSLVDGTWTVSRAEFCGFMASARNPCP
;
A
#
# COMPACT_ATOMS: atom_id res chain seq x y z
N MET A 1 17.64 -4.08 7.22
CA MET A 1 18.40 -2.93 6.64
C MET A 1 19.69 -3.34 5.90
N LYS A 2 19.57 -3.67 4.61
CA LYS A 2 20.57 -3.34 3.57
C LYS A 2 19.79 -2.57 2.51
N ALA A 3 20.18 -1.34 2.19
CA ALA A 3 19.46 -0.57 1.19
C ALA A 3 19.55 -1.27 -0.18
N ARG A 4 18.42 -1.75 -0.71
CA ARG A 4 18.27 -1.96 -2.15
C ARG A 4 18.42 -0.59 -2.80
N THR A 5 19.30 -0.49 -3.78
CA THR A 5 19.59 0.79 -4.45
C THR A 5 18.72 0.88 -5.70
N LEU A 6 17.83 1.88 -5.77
CA LEU A 6 17.04 2.13 -6.98
C LEU A 6 17.98 2.22 -8.18
N THR A 7 17.78 1.34 -9.16
CA THR A 7 18.56 1.31 -10.39
C THR A 7 17.77 2.03 -11.47
N ALA A 8 17.91 3.36 -11.52
CA ALA A 8 17.15 4.20 -12.42
C ALA A 8 17.38 3.83 -13.90
N ILE A 9 16.32 3.39 -14.58
CA ILE A 9 16.31 3.12 -16.02
C ILE A 9 16.23 4.47 -16.76
N ALA A 10 17.35 4.93 -17.28
CA ALA A 10 17.46 6.23 -17.94
C ALA A 10 17.00 6.17 -19.41
N VAL A 11 15.70 6.36 -19.67
CA VAL A 11 15.15 6.50 -21.03
C VAL A 11 15.61 7.81 -21.65
N GLY A 12 16.41 7.72 -22.72
CA GLY A 12 17.12 8.86 -23.31
C GLY A 12 16.33 9.62 -24.39
N LEU A 13 15.38 10.47 -24.01
CA LEU A 13 14.57 11.25 -24.96
C LEU A 13 15.36 12.40 -25.61
N ALA A 14 15.48 12.40 -26.95
CA ALA A 14 16.36 13.31 -27.70
C ALA A 14 15.61 14.47 -28.38
N LEU A 15 15.34 15.56 -27.65
CA LEU A 15 14.69 16.75 -28.22
C LEU A 15 15.59 17.53 -29.20
N THR A 16 15.19 17.60 -30.48
CA THR A 16 15.79 18.50 -31.48
C THR A 16 15.09 19.86 -31.49
N ALA A 17 15.73 20.89 -30.97
CA ALA A 17 15.20 22.25 -30.98
C ALA A 17 15.28 22.92 -32.37
N ALA A 18 14.19 23.57 -32.80
CA ALA A 18 14.15 24.47 -33.94
C ALA A 18 13.38 25.75 -33.55
N GLY A 19 13.96 26.93 -33.77
CA GLY A 19 13.42 28.20 -33.27
C GLY A 19 13.48 29.36 -34.26
N CYS A 20 12.47 30.23 -34.17
CA CYS A 20 12.30 31.58 -34.73
C CYS A 20 11.05 32.18 -34.07
N GLY A 21 10.86 33.49 -33.90
CA GLY A 21 11.70 34.67 -34.17
C GLY A 21 10.89 35.94 -33.85
N SER A 22 11.54 37.01 -33.37
CA SER A 22 10.90 38.17 -32.71
C SER A 22 10.36 39.26 -33.66
N ASP A 23 9.43 40.12 -33.19
CA ASP A 23 9.71 41.53 -32.83
C ASP A 23 8.47 42.48 -32.67
N ASP A 24 8.51 43.30 -31.60
CA ASP A 24 8.02 44.69 -31.38
C ASP A 24 6.52 45.16 -31.25
N ASP A 25 6.42 46.30 -30.55
CA ASP A 25 5.28 47.03 -29.90
C ASP A 25 4.78 48.24 -30.79
N PRO A 26 4.04 49.34 -30.39
CA PRO A 26 3.46 49.72 -29.09
C PRO A 26 2.07 50.41 -28.98
N GLY A 27 1.38 50.15 -27.86
CA GLY A 27 0.89 51.15 -26.87
C GLY A 27 -0.36 52.05 -27.09
N SER A 28 -1.11 52.34 -25.99
CA SER A 28 -1.61 53.70 -25.61
C SER A 28 -2.33 53.79 -24.23
N THR A 29 -1.79 54.64 -23.33
CA THR A 29 -2.47 55.54 -22.33
C THR A 29 -3.61 55.08 -21.37
N SER A 30 -3.35 55.22 -20.06
CA SER A 30 -4.34 55.51 -18.96
C SER A 30 -4.75 57.02 -18.94
N PRO A 31 -5.62 57.59 -18.04
CA PRO A 31 -5.50 57.53 -16.55
C PRO A 31 -6.77 57.76 -15.64
N THR A 32 -6.59 57.61 -14.30
CA THR A 32 -7.43 58.16 -13.17
C THR A 32 -8.88 57.64 -13.01
N ASN A 33 -9.54 57.70 -11.83
CA ASN A 33 -9.32 58.49 -10.60
C ASN A 33 -9.79 57.75 -9.28
N SER A 34 -9.63 58.38 -8.11
CA SER A 34 -9.80 57.74 -6.77
C SER A 34 -10.91 58.32 -5.86
N GLU A 35 -11.41 57.52 -4.90
CA GLU A 35 -11.91 57.89 -3.55
C GLU A 35 -11.46 56.78 -2.55
N SER A 36 -10.92 57.01 -1.33
CA SER A 36 -11.43 57.70 -0.12
C SER A 36 -12.48 56.83 0.64
N THR A 37 -12.44 56.55 1.95
CA THR A 37 -11.61 56.96 3.13
C THR A 37 -11.87 55.93 4.28
N ALA A 38 -11.23 55.82 5.47
CA ALA A 38 -10.20 56.57 6.23
C ALA A 38 -9.53 55.65 7.31
N ALA A 39 -8.65 56.21 8.17
CA ALA A 39 -8.18 55.66 9.47
C ALA A 39 -8.35 56.75 10.58
N PRO A 40 -8.05 56.53 11.89
CA PRO A 40 -6.65 56.61 12.38
C PRO A 40 -6.26 55.93 13.74
N ALA A 41 -4.93 55.76 13.96
CA ALA A 41 -4.13 56.01 15.21
C ALA A 41 -4.50 55.38 16.60
N ALA A 42 -3.58 55.16 17.56
CA ALA A 42 -2.09 55.04 17.59
C ALA A 42 -1.63 54.55 19.00
N ALA A 43 -0.34 54.17 19.15
CA ALA A 43 0.31 53.77 20.43
C ALA A 43 0.82 54.99 21.27
N PRO A 44 1.52 54.80 22.41
CA PRO A 44 3.00 54.70 22.36
C PRO A 44 3.76 53.89 23.47
N GLU A 45 5.00 53.49 23.14
CA GLU A 45 6.29 53.52 23.91
C GLU A 45 6.36 53.18 25.43
N SER A 46 7.19 52.19 25.85
CA SER A 46 8.62 52.29 26.33
C SER A 46 8.76 52.62 27.85
N THR A 47 9.84 52.37 28.61
CA THR A 47 11.29 52.11 28.34
C THR A 47 11.99 51.45 29.56
N GLU A 48 13.24 50.99 29.38
CA GLU A 48 14.35 50.88 30.37
C GLU A 48 14.37 49.85 31.53
N ALA A 49 15.61 49.46 31.87
CA ALA A 49 16.07 48.83 33.12
C ALA A 49 17.44 49.42 33.49
N PRO A 50 17.86 49.45 34.78
CA PRO A 50 19.29 49.24 35.05
C PRO A 50 19.68 48.56 36.39
N ASP A 51 20.76 47.78 36.29
CA ASP A 51 21.85 47.59 37.27
C ASP A 51 21.54 46.96 38.66
N SER A 52 22.60 46.86 39.49
CA SER A 52 22.88 45.74 40.38
C SER A 52 23.18 46.15 41.83
N THR A 53 23.22 45.18 42.77
CA THR A 53 23.97 45.34 44.04
C THR A 53 24.32 43.99 44.68
N VAL A 54 25.31 43.98 45.56
CA VAL A 54 25.96 42.78 46.13
C VAL A 54 25.52 42.49 47.56
N GLY A 55 25.37 41.21 47.91
CA GLY A 55 25.31 40.68 49.28
C GLY A 55 26.18 39.43 49.41
N SER A 56 26.66 39.08 50.61
CA SER A 56 27.61 37.97 50.82
C SER A 56 27.44 37.28 52.18
N ALA A 57 28.01 36.07 52.28
CA ALA A 57 28.04 35.15 53.43
C ALA A 57 26.72 34.40 53.73
N GLU A 58 26.73 33.15 54.22
CA GLU A 58 27.85 32.28 54.61
C GLU A 58 27.58 30.78 54.31
N SER A 59 28.62 29.96 54.48
CA SER A 59 28.77 28.55 54.10
C SER A 59 27.73 27.56 54.62
N THR A 60 27.46 26.51 53.82
CA THR A 60 27.61 25.11 54.29
C THR A 60 28.07 24.21 53.15
N ASP A 61 28.79 23.14 53.51
CA ASP A 61 29.32 22.13 52.60
C ASP A 61 28.30 21.01 52.35
N ALA A 62 27.98 20.76 51.08
CA ALA A 62 27.26 19.60 50.59
C ALA A 62 27.56 19.44 49.08
N ALA A 63 28.22 18.35 48.70
CA ALA A 63 28.32 18.00 47.29
C ALA A 63 26.92 17.57 46.79
N PRO A 64 26.45 18.07 45.63
CA PRO A 64 25.33 17.42 44.96
C PRO A 64 25.80 16.04 44.51
N GLU A 65 25.25 14.99 45.10
CA GLU A 65 25.22 13.70 44.41
C GLU A 65 24.48 13.93 43.10
N ALA A 66 25.07 13.47 41.99
CA ALA A 66 24.37 13.41 40.72
C ALA A 66 23.34 12.26 40.81
N THR A 67 22.22 12.53 41.47
CA THR A 67 20.99 11.81 41.20
C THR A 67 20.58 12.19 39.79
N ASP A 68 20.86 11.33 38.81
CA ASP A 68 20.28 11.44 37.48
C ASP A 68 18.76 11.28 37.63
N THR A 69 18.06 12.42 37.68
CA THR A 69 16.62 12.49 37.94
C THR A 69 15.84 12.43 36.63
N VAL A 70 14.88 11.51 36.60
CA VAL A 70 13.84 11.39 35.55
C VAL A 70 14.40 10.92 34.20
N GLU A 71 14.62 9.61 34.12
CA GLU A 71 14.04 8.86 33.00
C GLU A 71 12.52 9.12 33.03
N THR A 72 11.97 9.69 31.95
CA THR A 72 10.57 10.12 31.91
C THR A 72 9.67 8.90 31.88
N ALA A 73 8.90 8.69 32.95
CA ALA A 73 7.88 7.64 32.98
C ALA A 73 6.83 7.93 31.90
N ALA A 74 6.89 7.17 30.80
CA ALA A 74 5.93 7.24 29.69
C ALA A 74 4.51 6.80 30.10
N PHE A 75 4.36 6.21 31.29
CA PHE A 75 3.11 5.71 31.84
C PHE A 75 2.86 6.24 33.26
N PRO A 76 1.60 6.42 33.69
CA PRO A 76 0.38 6.15 32.93
C PRO A 76 0.14 7.17 31.81
N VAL A 77 -0.41 6.71 30.69
CA VAL A 77 -0.79 7.54 29.55
C VAL A 77 -2.30 7.41 29.32
N THR A 78 -2.94 8.50 28.89
CA THR A 78 -4.38 8.54 28.61
C THR A 78 -4.59 8.87 27.14
N ILE A 79 -5.40 8.05 26.46
CA ILE A 79 -5.78 8.21 25.06
C ILE A 79 -7.24 8.66 25.01
N GLU A 80 -7.50 9.81 24.40
CA GLU A 80 -8.86 10.25 24.03
C GLU A 80 -9.28 9.57 22.72
N HIS A 81 -10.53 9.13 22.63
CA HIS A 81 -11.08 8.38 21.49
C HIS A 81 -12.62 8.50 21.44
N LYS A 82 -13.24 8.02 20.35
CA LYS A 82 -14.70 8.14 20.06
C LYS A 82 -15.63 7.79 21.24
N PHE A 83 -15.24 6.85 22.10
CA PHE A 83 -16.04 6.40 23.27
C PHE A 83 -15.57 6.97 24.63
N GLY A 84 -14.79 8.06 24.64
CA GLY A 84 -14.31 8.72 25.87
C GLY A 84 -12.79 8.70 26.00
N GLU A 85 -12.27 8.22 27.13
CA GLU A 85 -10.84 8.12 27.41
C GLU A 85 -10.45 6.73 27.94
N THR A 86 -9.29 6.21 27.53
CA THR A 86 -8.67 5.01 28.09
C THR A 86 -7.33 5.35 28.70
N THR A 87 -7.11 4.97 29.96
CA THR A 87 -5.83 5.13 30.65
C THR A 87 -5.07 3.81 30.70
N ILE A 88 -3.89 3.79 30.08
CA ILE A 88 -2.96 2.66 30.04
C ILE A 88 -1.97 2.84 31.20
N PRO A 89 -1.93 1.92 32.18
CA PRO A 89 -1.26 2.18 33.47
C PRO A 89 0.25 1.92 33.48
N ALA A 90 0.76 1.14 32.53
CA ALA A 90 2.14 0.70 32.38
C ALA A 90 2.40 0.30 30.92
N GLU A 91 3.66 0.06 30.55
CA GLU A 91 4.04 -0.47 29.23
C GLU A 91 3.37 -1.84 29.01
N PRO A 92 2.63 -2.04 27.91
CA PRO A 92 1.88 -3.28 27.67
C PRO A 92 2.78 -4.40 27.13
N GLU A 93 2.69 -5.58 27.73
CA GLU A 93 3.42 -6.79 27.33
C GLU A 93 2.56 -7.76 26.49
N SER A 94 1.24 -7.54 26.38
CA SER A 94 0.28 -8.49 25.84
C SER A 94 -0.85 -7.79 25.05
N ILE A 95 -0.50 -7.31 23.85
CA ILE A 95 -1.37 -6.49 23.00
C ILE A 95 -2.19 -7.35 22.03
N VAL A 96 -3.49 -7.05 21.88
CA VAL A 96 -4.36 -7.64 20.85
C VAL A 96 -4.84 -6.56 19.87
N SER A 97 -4.65 -6.80 18.57
CA SER A 97 -5.13 -5.93 17.49
C SER A 97 -6.50 -6.41 16.98
N ILE A 98 -7.51 -5.54 17.04
CA ILE A 98 -8.90 -5.81 16.60
C ILE A 98 -9.43 -4.86 15.53
N GLY A 99 -8.63 -3.87 15.11
CA GLY A 99 -8.80 -3.27 13.80
C GLY A 99 -8.01 -4.03 12.74
N PHE A 100 -8.07 -3.53 11.51
CA PHE A 100 -7.57 -4.24 10.34
C PHE A 100 -6.14 -3.86 9.93
N GLY A 101 -5.56 -2.76 10.46
CA GLY A 101 -4.23 -2.26 10.06
C GLY A 101 -3.23 -2.00 11.20
N GLU A 102 -3.64 -2.04 12.46
CA GLU A 102 -2.80 -1.62 13.60
C GLU A 102 -1.75 -2.66 13.98
N HIS A 103 -1.90 -3.91 13.53
CA HIS A 103 -0.88 -4.93 13.68
C HIS A 103 0.42 -4.52 12.95
N ASP A 104 0.33 -3.91 11.77
CA ASP A 104 1.49 -3.32 11.08
C ASP A 104 2.10 -2.16 11.86
N GLY A 105 1.26 -1.28 12.42
CA GLY A 105 1.72 -0.17 13.26
C GLY A 105 2.52 -0.65 14.47
N LEU A 106 2.02 -1.65 15.17
CA LEU A 106 2.73 -2.32 16.28
C LEU A 106 4.03 -2.98 15.80
N LEU A 107 3.99 -3.74 14.71
CA LEU A 107 5.15 -4.43 14.15
C LEU A 107 6.25 -3.45 13.69
N SER A 108 5.88 -2.29 13.13
CA SER A 108 6.81 -1.23 12.71
C SER A 108 7.61 -0.64 13.88
N LEU A 109 7.01 -0.64 15.08
CA LEU A 109 7.65 -0.23 16.34
C LEU A 109 8.50 -1.33 16.99
N GLY A 110 8.55 -2.51 16.39
CA GLY A 110 9.16 -3.72 16.96
C GLY A 110 8.32 -4.36 18.07
N VAL A 111 7.01 -4.11 18.10
CA VAL A 111 6.07 -4.63 19.10
C VAL A 111 5.20 -5.72 18.48
N THR A 112 5.36 -6.97 18.92
CA THR A 112 4.60 -8.10 18.38
C THR A 112 3.27 -8.28 19.13
N PRO A 113 2.10 -8.19 18.47
CA PRO A 113 0.83 -8.52 19.10
C PRO A 113 0.72 -10.02 19.41
N ILE A 114 -0.06 -10.37 20.43
CA ILE A 114 -0.37 -11.77 20.79
C ILE A 114 -1.63 -12.31 20.10
N GLY A 115 -2.46 -11.42 19.56
CA GLY A 115 -3.61 -11.76 18.71
C GLY A 115 -3.88 -10.68 17.67
N VAL A 116 -4.27 -11.09 16.48
CA VAL A 116 -4.56 -10.22 15.33
C VAL A 116 -5.89 -10.64 14.71
N ARG A 117 -6.79 -9.68 14.47
CA ARG A 117 -8.02 -9.88 13.71
C ARG A 117 -7.70 -10.02 12.23
N ASP A 118 -8.15 -11.12 11.64
CA ASP A 118 -8.14 -11.32 10.18
C ASP A 118 -9.02 -10.27 9.48
N TRP A 119 -8.73 -9.96 8.22
CA TRP A 119 -9.57 -9.10 7.40
C TRP A 119 -10.05 -9.86 6.17
N TYR A 120 -9.12 -10.16 5.26
CA TYR A 120 -9.29 -10.97 4.05
C TYR A 120 -7.91 -11.46 3.56
N GLY A 121 -7.91 -12.29 2.51
CA GLY A 121 -6.69 -12.77 1.85
C GLY A 121 -6.02 -13.99 2.47
N ASP A 122 -6.61 -14.59 3.52
CA ASP A 122 -6.15 -15.81 4.23
C ASP A 122 -4.65 -15.79 4.59
N GLN A 123 -4.13 -14.61 4.95
CA GLN A 123 -2.71 -14.38 5.11
C GLN A 123 -2.13 -15.08 6.35
N PRO A 124 -0.88 -15.57 6.31
CA PRO A 124 -0.27 -16.25 7.44
C PRO A 124 -0.25 -15.39 8.71
N PHE A 125 -1.00 -15.83 9.73
CA PHE A 125 -1.22 -15.11 10.99
C PHE A 125 -1.89 -13.74 10.81
N ALA A 126 -2.80 -13.61 9.83
CA ALA A 126 -3.51 -12.38 9.47
C ALA A 126 -2.58 -11.19 9.14
N THR A 127 -1.32 -11.46 8.80
CA THR A 127 -0.28 -10.45 8.55
C THR A 127 0.17 -10.53 7.10
N TRP A 128 0.11 -9.42 6.38
CA TRP A 128 0.39 -9.38 4.94
C TRP A 128 1.90 -9.39 4.60
N PRO A 129 2.30 -9.69 3.34
CA PRO A 129 3.70 -9.98 3.00
C PRO A 129 4.70 -8.85 3.32
N TRP A 130 4.29 -7.58 3.22
CA TRP A 130 5.12 -6.42 3.57
C TRP A 130 5.50 -6.38 5.07
N ALA A 131 4.66 -6.96 5.94
CA ALA A 131 4.87 -6.99 7.39
C ALA A 131 5.49 -8.30 7.90
N GLN A 132 5.63 -9.33 7.06
CA GLN A 132 6.18 -10.63 7.47
C GLN A 132 7.66 -10.57 7.93
N GLU A 133 8.50 -9.64 7.42
CA GLU A 133 9.87 -9.44 7.97
C GLU A 133 9.82 -8.89 9.40
N ALA A 134 8.84 -8.04 9.73
CA ALA A 134 8.66 -7.48 11.07
C ALA A 134 8.02 -8.47 12.05
N LEU A 135 7.13 -9.35 11.57
CA LEU A 135 6.55 -10.46 12.36
C LEU A 135 7.59 -11.54 12.70
N GLY A 136 8.45 -11.91 11.74
CA GLY A 136 9.50 -12.90 11.93
C GLY A 136 8.99 -14.30 12.28
N ASP A 137 9.52 -14.91 13.35
CA ASP A 137 9.11 -16.24 13.82
C ASP A 137 7.80 -16.24 14.66
N ALA A 138 7.18 -15.07 14.86
CA ALA A 138 6.00 -14.92 15.73
C ALA A 138 4.72 -15.51 15.13
N LYS A 139 3.78 -15.88 16.02
CA LYS A 139 2.55 -16.62 15.70
C LYS A 139 1.40 -16.15 16.59
N PRO A 140 0.86 -14.94 16.37
CA PRO A 140 -0.32 -14.47 17.09
C PRO A 140 -1.52 -15.39 16.84
N GLU A 141 -2.44 -15.40 17.80
CA GLU A 141 -3.77 -16.03 17.62
C GLU A 141 -4.57 -15.22 16.59
N VAL A 142 -5.09 -15.90 15.56
CA VAL A 142 -5.95 -15.27 14.56
C VAL A 142 -7.38 -15.17 15.10
N LEU A 143 -7.89 -13.94 15.18
CA LEU A 143 -9.26 -13.63 15.59
C LEU A 143 -10.17 -13.49 14.36
N ALA A 144 -11.44 -13.83 14.49
CA ALA A 144 -12.39 -13.84 13.39
C ALA A 144 -12.62 -12.42 12.79
N SER A 145 -12.62 -12.34 11.45
CA SER A 145 -12.79 -11.09 10.69
C SER A 145 -14.13 -10.37 10.98
N THR A 146 -15.24 -11.10 11.02
CA THR A 146 -16.59 -10.52 11.11
C THR A 146 -17.03 -10.16 12.55
N GLU A 147 -17.47 -11.15 13.34
CA GLU A 147 -17.94 -10.93 14.72
C GLU A 147 -16.79 -11.13 15.73
N LEU A 148 -16.55 -10.13 16.58
CA LEU A 148 -15.48 -10.18 17.59
C LEU A 148 -15.75 -11.26 18.64
N ASN A 149 -14.89 -12.27 18.70
CA ASN A 149 -14.97 -13.34 19.69
C ASN A 149 -14.40 -12.89 21.04
N PHE A 150 -15.22 -12.22 21.84
CA PHE A 150 -14.82 -11.71 23.16
C PHE A 150 -14.33 -12.80 24.12
N GLU A 151 -14.79 -14.05 24.01
CA GLU A 151 -14.26 -15.16 24.83
C GLU A 151 -12.84 -15.56 24.41
N GLN A 152 -12.51 -15.53 23.12
CA GLN A 152 -11.15 -15.75 22.61
C GLN A 152 -10.21 -14.60 23.01
N ILE A 153 -10.66 -13.34 22.84
CA ILE A 153 -9.90 -12.15 23.27
C ILE A 153 -9.62 -12.20 24.78
N ALA A 154 -10.61 -12.52 25.61
CA ALA A 154 -10.42 -12.68 27.06
C ALA A 154 -9.50 -13.85 27.42
N ALA A 155 -9.49 -14.93 26.63
CA ALA A 155 -8.62 -16.09 26.85
C ALA A 155 -7.14 -15.80 26.54
N LEU A 156 -6.84 -14.82 25.69
CA LEU A 156 -5.47 -14.32 25.45
C LEU A 156 -4.92 -13.50 26.63
N GLN A 157 -5.77 -13.07 27.56
CA GLN A 157 -5.42 -12.26 28.74
C GLN A 157 -4.65 -10.95 28.41
N PRO A 158 -5.12 -10.11 27.46
CA PRO A 158 -4.42 -8.90 27.08
C PRO A 158 -4.30 -7.87 28.21
N ASP A 159 -3.28 -7.02 28.13
CA ASP A 159 -3.15 -5.79 28.93
C ASP A 159 -3.41 -4.50 28.12
N LEU A 160 -3.49 -4.62 26.78
CA LEU A 160 -3.97 -3.59 25.86
C LEU A 160 -4.72 -4.23 24.68
N ILE A 161 -5.84 -3.61 24.27
CA ILE A 161 -6.57 -3.91 23.04
C ILE A 161 -6.55 -2.65 22.16
N VAL A 162 -6.25 -2.78 20.86
CA VAL A 162 -6.16 -1.67 19.91
C VAL A 162 -7.10 -1.88 18.72
N GLY A 163 -7.92 -0.87 18.39
CA GLY A 163 -8.88 -0.91 17.29
C GLY A 163 -9.28 0.47 16.78
N LEU A 164 -8.33 1.17 16.17
CA LEU A 164 -8.43 2.49 15.53
C LEU A 164 -9.15 2.45 14.17
N SER A 165 -9.29 1.26 13.60
CA SER A 165 -9.89 0.92 12.30
C SER A 165 -10.87 -0.25 12.42
N SER A 166 -11.37 -0.52 13.63
CA SER A 166 -12.12 -1.75 13.94
C SER A 166 -13.61 -1.71 13.59
N GLY A 167 -14.19 -0.51 13.43
CA GLY A 167 -15.63 -0.31 13.31
C GLY A 167 -16.44 -0.75 14.53
N MET A 168 -15.80 -0.90 15.70
CA MET A 168 -16.47 -1.39 16.91
C MET A 168 -17.61 -0.46 17.34
N SER A 169 -18.74 -1.04 17.79
CA SER A 169 -19.82 -0.25 18.40
C SER A 169 -19.49 0.12 19.85
N GLU A 170 -20.26 1.06 20.42
CA GLU A 170 -20.19 1.40 21.85
C GLU A 170 -20.40 0.17 22.76
N SER A 171 -21.23 -0.78 22.34
CA SER A 171 -21.49 -2.04 23.06
C SER A 171 -20.31 -3.02 22.99
N ASP A 172 -19.55 -3.00 21.90
CA ASP A 172 -18.34 -3.81 21.75
C ASP A 172 -17.22 -3.19 22.58
N TYR A 173 -17.05 -1.87 22.51
CA TYR A 173 -16.13 -1.11 23.35
C TYR A 173 -16.38 -1.33 24.85
N GLU A 174 -17.63 -1.23 25.34
CA GLU A 174 -17.96 -1.54 26.75
C GLU A 174 -17.57 -2.98 27.14
N THR A 175 -17.68 -3.93 26.21
CA THR A 175 -17.35 -5.34 26.43
C THR A 175 -15.83 -5.56 26.45
N LEU A 176 -15.08 -4.93 25.56
CA LEU A 176 -13.62 -5.00 25.47
C LEU A 176 -12.95 -4.26 26.64
N ALA A 177 -13.45 -3.09 27.02
CA ALA A 177 -12.99 -2.33 28.18
C ALA A 177 -13.20 -3.06 29.52
N ALA A 178 -14.10 -4.06 29.56
CA ALA A 178 -14.28 -4.96 30.70
C ALA A 178 -13.26 -6.13 30.72
N ILE A 179 -12.53 -6.36 29.62
CA ILE A 179 -11.42 -7.31 29.51
C ILE A 179 -10.09 -6.61 29.84
N ALA A 180 -9.77 -5.52 29.12
CA ALA A 180 -8.52 -4.78 29.20
C ALA A 180 -8.68 -3.32 28.75
N PRO A 181 -7.73 -2.42 29.08
CA PRO A 181 -7.63 -1.10 28.44
C PRO A 181 -7.79 -1.21 26.92
N THR A 182 -8.76 -0.50 26.34
CA THR A 182 -9.16 -0.65 24.93
C THR A 182 -9.10 0.70 24.23
N VAL A 183 -8.21 0.84 23.26
CA VAL A 183 -8.08 2.07 22.47
C VAL A 183 -8.89 1.95 21.19
N ALA A 184 -9.99 2.70 21.11
CA ALA A 184 -10.80 2.87 19.91
C ALA A 184 -10.29 4.01 19.01
N GLN A 185 -10.87 4.14 17.81
CA GLN A 185 -10.62 5.25 16.86
C GLN A 185 -10.82 6.65 17.48
N PRO A 186 -10.19 7.71 16.93
CA PRO A 186 -10.45 9.09 17.36
C PRO A 186 -11.90 9.52 17.13
N GLY A 187 -12.34 10.58 17.84
CA GLY A 187 -13.69 11.11 17.69
C GLY A 187 -13.92 11.95 16.43
N ASP A 188 -12.84 12.42 15.78
CA ASP A 188 -12.90 13.37 14.65
C ASP A 188 -12.91 12.69 13.26
N TYR A 189 -12.72 11.36 13.19
CA TYR A 189 -12.68 10.59 11.95
C TYR A 189 -13.87 9.62 11.83
N PRO A 190 -14.36 9.34 10.60
CA PRO A 190 -15.40 8.35 10.37
C PRO A 190 -14.90 6.93 10.65
N ASP A 191 -15.83 5.99 10.75
CA ASP A 191 -15.50 4.58 11.01
C ASP A 191 -14.68 4.02 9.85
N TYR A 192 -13.58 3.33 10.18
CA TYR A 192 -12.52 2.88 9.27
C TYR A 192 -11.65 3.98 8.63
N GLY A 193 -11.99 5.27 8.76
CA GLY A 193 -11.29 6.40 8.11
C GLY A 193 -10.27 7.13 8.99
N THR A 194 -9.60 6.46 9.93
CA THR A 194 -8.49 7.05 10.70
C THR A 194 -7.22 7.08 9.81
N PRO A 195 -6.62 8.25 9.52
CA PRO A 195 -5.39 8.33 8.72
C PRO A 195 -4.20 7.60 9.34
N PHE A 196 -3.23 7.18 8.51
CA PHE A 196 -2.12 6.35 8.96
C PHE A 196 -1.26 7.03 10.02
N ASP A 197 -1.06 8.35 9.92
CA ASP A 197 -0.20 9.13 10.78
C ASP A 197 -0.80 9.31 12.18
N GLU A 198 -2.07 9.71 12.27
CA GLU A 198 -2.83 9.71 13.53
C GLU A 198 -2.90 8.30 14.15
N ALA A 199 -3.16 7.26 13.35
CA ALA A 199 -3.18 5.88 13.83
C ALA A 199 -1.80 5.44 14.38
N MET A 200 -0.71 5.85 13.72
CA MET A 200 0.66 5.55 14.11
C MET A 200 1.06 6.29 15.40
N LEU A 201 0.75 7.59 15.50
CA LEU A 201 1.02 8.40 16.69
C LEU A 201 0.23 7.90 17.92
N ILE A 202 -1.03 7.52 17.74
CA ILE A 202 -1.84 6.93 18.81
C ILE A 202 -1.30 5.56 19.24
N THR A 203 -0.94 4.70 18.27
CA THR A 203 -0.30 3.39 18.53
C THR A 203 1.01 3.56 19.30
N GLY A 204 1.88 4.45 18.83
CA GLY A 204 3.15 4.79 19.49
C GLY A 204 2.96 5.26 20.93
N ARG A 205 2.04 6.21 21.15
CA ARG A 205 1.70 6.69 22.49
C ARG A 205 1.15 5.59 23.39
N ALA A 206 0.30 4.71 22.87
CA ALA A 206 -0.27 3.60 23.63
C ALA A 206 0.77 2.57 24.09
N VAL A 207 1.89 2.41 23.36
CA VAL A 207 3.00 1.51 23.69
C VAL A 207 4.26 2.22 24.21
N GLY A 208 4.18 3.51 24.53
CA GLY A 208 5.29 4.28 25.12
C GLY A 208 6.42 4.67 24.15
N LYS A 209 6.18 4.58 22.84
CA LYS A 209 7.12 4.79 21.73
C LYS A 209 6.74 6.00 20.86
N GLU A 210 6.37 7.11 21.49
CA GLU A 210 5.97 8.34 20.79
C GLU A 210 7.05 8.86 19.83
N ALA A 211 8.32 8.77 20.22
CA ALA A 211 9.44 9.26 19.42
C ALA A 211 9.71 8.39 18.18
N GLU A 212 9.67 7.06 18.32
CA GLU A 212 9.78 6.15 17.18
C GLU A 212 8.58 6.24 16.23
N ALA A 213 7.36 6.41 16.76
CA ALA A 213 6.17 6.61 15.93
C ALA A 213 6.22 7.92 15.13
N GLN A 214 6.64 9.04 15.76
CA GLN A 214 6.85 10.29 15.03
C GLN A 214 7.91 10.14 13.94
N GLN A 215 9.03 9.44 14.20
CA GLN A 215 10.06 9.18 13.19
C GLN A 215 9.52 8.35 12.01
N ILE A 216 8.68 7.35 12.27
CA ILE A 216 8.04 6.53 11.23
C ILE A 216 7.07 7.38 10.37
N VAL A 217 6.29 8.28 10.98
CA VAL A 217 5.45 9.24 10.25
C VAL A 217 6.30 10.20 9.42
N ASP A 218 7.33 10.81 10.02
CA ASP A 218 8.23 11.76 9.35
C ASP A 218 8.95 11.12 8.14
N ASP A 219 9.42 9.88 8.26
CA ASP A 219 10.08 9.14 7.17
C ASP A 219 9.10 8.73 6.07
N THR A 220 7.86 8.34 6.42
CA THR A 220 6.81 7.98 5.44
C THR A 220 6.36 9.22 4.65
N GLU A 221 6.13 10.34 5.33
CA GLU A 221 5.81 11.64 4.71
C GLU A 221 6.96 12.17 3.84
N ALA A 222 8.21 11.94 4.25
CA ALA A 222 9.38 12.26 3.44
C ALA A 222 9.46 11.44 2.15
N ALA A 223 9.03 10.17 2.17
CA ALA A 223 8.94 9.33 0.97
C ALA A 223 7.90 9.88 -0.02
N PHE A 224 6.67 10.16 0.44
CA PHE A 224 5.65 10.82 -0.40
C PHE A 224 6.12 12.19 -0.92
N ALA A 225 6.80 12.99 -0.09
CA ALA A 225 7.34 14.29 -0.50
C ALA A 225 8.45 14.19 -1.56
N GLU A 226 9.27 13.14 -1.54
CA GLU A 226 10.27 12.88 -2.59
C GLU A 226 9.61 12.42 -3.89
N VAL A 227 8.53 11.62 -3.83
CA VAL A 227 7.72 11.25 -5.02
C VAL A 227 7.10 12.49 -5.67
N ARG A 228 6.38 13.34 -4.91
CA ARG A 228 5.82 14.62 -5.42
C ARG A 228 6.88 15.55 -6.01
N LYS A 229 8.11 15.48 -5.51
CA LYS A 229 9.28 16.25 -6.00
C LYS A 229 9.93 15.63 -7.23
N MET A 230 9.81 14.33 -7.45
CA MET A 230 10.34 13.61 -8.60
C MET A 230 9.39 13.68 -9.80
N TYR A 231 8.08 13.63 -9.53
CA TYR A 231 6.99 13.62 -10.52
C TYR A 231 6.02 14.79 -10.27
N PRO A 232 6.45 16.06 -10.48
CA PRO A 232 5.60 17.24 -10.29
C PRO A 232 4.38 17.28 -11.21
N GLU A 233 4.31 16.42 -12.23
CA GLU A 233 3.15 16.16 -13.08
C GLU A 233 1.94 15.58 -12.31
N PHE A 234 2.13 14.91 -11.17
CA PHE A 234 1.01 14.41 -10.35
C PHE A 234 0.20 15.54 -9.68
N GLU A 235 0.83 16.67 -9.38
CA GLU A 235 0.27 17.77 -8.58
C GLU A 235 -0.97 18.40 -9.25
N GLY A 236 -2.15 18.08 -8.71
CA GLY A 236 -3.43 18.65 -9.14
C GLY A 236 -4.18 17.89 -10.25
N GLN A 237 -3.65 16.76 -10.74
CA GLN A 237 -4.45 15.84 -11.58
C GLN A 237 -5.56 15.18 -10.77
N THR A 238 -6.74 14.95 -11.36
CA THR A 238 -7.81 14.21 -10.66
C THR A 238 -7.56 12.71 -10.67
N ALA A 239 -7.84 12.05 -9.55
CA ALA A 239 -7.72 10.60 -9.43
C ALA A 239 -9.02 9.97 -8.95
N ALA A 240 -9.43 8.87 -9.59
CA ALA A 240 -10.43 7.96 -9.07
C ALA A 240 -9.77 6.69 -8.54
N VAL A 241 -9.89 6.41 -7.23
CA VAL A 241 -9.73 5.05 -6.74
C VAL A 241 -11.07 4.35 -6.95
N ALA A 242 -11.12 3.41 -7.88
CA ALA A 242 -12.34 2.81 -8.39
C ALA A 242 -12.37 1.30 -8.16
N PHE A 243 -13.56 0.71 -8.20
CA PHE A 243 -13.77 -0.73 -8.06
C PHE A 243 -14.92 -1.19 -8.96
N ALA A 244 -14.98 -2.49 -9.27
CA ALA A 244 -16.08 -3.13 -9.97
C ALA A 244 -16.50 -4.41 -9.23
N PHE A 245 -17.69 -4.41 -8.63
CA PHE A 245 -18.17 -5.50 -7.78
C PHE A 245 -19.64 -5.81 -8.04
N GLU A 246 -20.01 -7.08 -8.26
CA GLU A 246 -21.38 -7.52 -8.61
C GLU A 246 -22.04 -6.65 -9.72
N ASP A 247 -21.33 -6.44 -10.84
CA ASP A 247 -21.73 -5.59 -11.97
C ASP A 247 -21.96 -4.10 -11.64
N LEU A 248 -21.56 -3.64 -10.44
CA LEU A 248 -21.66 -2.24 -9.99
C LEU A 248 -20.27 -1.59 -9.89
N PRO A 249 -19.89 -0.73 -10.86
CA PRO A 249 -18.71 0.11 -10.72
C PRO A 249 -18.93 1.20 -9.66
N GLY A 250 -17.85 1.64 -9.02
CA GLY A 250 -17.89 2.70 -8.01
C GLY A 250 -16.53 3.27 -7.68
N ALA A 251 -16.48 4.23 -6.75
CA ALA A 251 -15.24 4.82 -6.28
C ALA A 251 -15.34 5.26 -4.81
N TYR A 252 -14.17 5.50 -4.22
CA TYR A 252 -14.00 5.96 -2.85
C TYR A 252 -14.05 7.50 -2.77
N ALA A 253 -14.64 8.02 -1.69
CA ALA A 253 -14.68 9.45 -1.38
C ALA A 253 -13.36 9.92 -0.78
N SER A 254 -13.15 11.24 -0.67
CA SER A 254 -11.91 11.82 -0.11
C SER A 254 -11.67 11.49 1.38
N SER A 255 -12.70 10.95 2.05
CA SER A 255 -12.68 10.47 3.43
C SER A 255 -12.19 9.01 3.61
N ASP A 256 -11.99 8.25 2.52
CA ASP A 256 -11.42 6.90 2.59
C ASP A 256 -9.88 6.95 2.53
N VAL A 257 -9.24 6.06 3.29
CA VAL A 257 -7.77 5.98 3.39
C VAL A 257 -7.06 5.75 2.04
N ARG A 258 -7.74 5.19 1.03
CA ARG A 258 -7.16 4.95 -0.30
C ARG A 258 -7.12 6.23 -1.15
N ALA A 259 -8.17 7.04 -1.06
CA ALA A 259 -8.22 8.36 -1.70
C ALA A 259 -7.25 9.34 -1.00
N GLU A 260 -7.08 9.18 0.31
CA GLU A 260 -6.08 9.89 1.13
C GLU A 260 -4.65 9.62 0.63
N VAL A 261 -4.30 8.36 0.33
CA VAL A 261 -2.98 8.00 -0.24
C VAL A 261 -2.75 8.62 -1.63
N MET A 262 -3.74 8.65 -2.52
CA MET A 262 -3.63 9.39 -3.79
C MET A 262 -3.41 10.89 -3.56
N SER A 263 -4.05 11.45 -2.55
CA SER A 263 -3.87 12.85 -2.15
C SER A 263 -2.45 13.11 -1.62
N ARG A 264 -1.83 12.14 -0.92
CA ARG A 264 -0.39 12.19 -0.56
C ARG A 264 0.55 12.10 -1.75
N PHE A 265 0.14 11.51 -2.88
CA PHE A 265 0.89 11.60 -4.14
C PHE A 265 0.68 12.93 -4.90
N GLY A 266 -0.19 13.82 -4.44
CA GLY A 266 -0.46 15.14 -5.04
C GLY A 266 -1.68 15.18 -5.98
N PHE A 267 -2.36 14.04 -6.18
CA PHE A 267 -3.62 13.99 -6.93
C PHE A 267 -4.78 14.59 -6.13
N VAL A 268 -5.90 14.82 -6.80
CA VAL A 268 -7.12 15.39 -6.23
C VAL A 268 -8.30 14.44 -6.41
N THR A 269 -8.90 13.98 -5.31
CA THR A 269 -10.22 13.31 -5.38
C THR A 269 -11.29 14.33 -5.78
N PRO A 270 -12.14 14.06 -6.80
CA PRO A 270 -13.18 14.99 -7.23
C PRO A 270 -14.20 15.27 -6.11
N PRO A 271 -14.55 16.53 -5.80
CA PRO A 271 -15.54 16.85 -4.75
C PRO A 271 -16.94 16.28 -4.99
N GLU A 272 -17.27 15.91 -6.24
CA GLU A 272 -18.52 15.20 -6.57
C GLU A 272 -18.58 13.80 -5.94
N PHE A 273 -17.43 13.16 -5.66
CA PHE A 273 -17.38 11.84 -5.03
C PHE A 273 -17.86 11.90 -3.57
N ASP A 274 -17.54 13.00 -2.87
CA ASP A 274 -18.06 13.26 -1.52
C ASP A 274 -19.57 13.55 -1.54
N GLU A 275 -20.06 14.30 -2.55
CA GLU A 275 -21.50 14.54 -2.74
C GLU A 275 -22.29 13.27 -3.08
N LEU A 276 -21.66 12.31 -3.77
CA LEU A 276 -22.27 11.01 -4.14
C LEU A 276 -22.21 9.98 -3.00
N ALA A 277 -21.15 9.97 -2.18
CA ALA A 277 -21.03 9.08 -1.03
C ALA A 277 -21.84 9.56 0.19
N GLY A 278 -21.90 10.87 0.43
CA GLY A 278 -22.68 11.47 1.52
C GLY A 278 -22.16 11.10 2.91
N ASP A 279 -22.90 10.26 3.64
CA ASP A 279 -22.48 9.73 4.95
C ASP A 279 -21.59 8.44 4.82
N SER A 280 -21.25 8.03 3.60
CA SER A 280 -20.42 6.85 3.26
C SER A 280 -18.97 7.25 2.93
N PHE A 281 -18.06 6.28 2.97
CA PHE A 281 -16.68 6.40 2.46
C PHE A 281 -16.55 6.02 0.97
N PHE A 282 -17.62 5.53 0.35
CA PHE A 282 -17.66 5.14 -1.07
C PHE A 282 -19.06 5.31 -1.68
N PHE A 283 -19.12 5.34 -3.01
CA PHE A 283 -20.36 5.31 -3.78
C PHE A 283 -20.26 4.31 -4.95
N SER A 284 -21.41 3.88 -5.47
CA SER A 284 -21.52 3.04 -6.66
C SER A 284 -22.46 3.68 -7.68
N VAL A 285 -22.17 3.51 -8.96
CA VAL A 285 -22.96 4.01 -10.09
C VAL A 285 -23.48 2.85 -10.94
N SER A 286 -24.53 3.09 -11.72
CA SER A 286 -24.87 2.19 -12.83
C SER A 286 -23.81 2.32 -13.93
N GLU A 287 -23.56 1.27 -14.71
CA GLU A 287 -22.66 1.33 -15.87
C GLU A 287 -22.99 2.49 -16.84
N GLU A 288 -24.27 2.83 -17.06
CA GLU A 288 -24.71 4.00 -17.86
C GLU A 288 -24.19 5.37 -17.34
N GLN A 289 -23.57 5.40 -16.15
CA GLN A 289 -22.98 6.55 -15.47
C GLN A 289 -21.49 6.33 -15.16
N LEU A 290 -20.83 5.34 -15.79
CA LEU A 290 -19.41 5.04 -15.59
C LEU A 290 -18.49 6.25 -15.85
N SER A 291 -18.91 7.17 -16.71
CA SER A 291 -18.18 8.43 -16.99
C SER A 291 -18.11 9.40 -15.80
N THR A 292 -18.80 9.15 -14.68
CA THR A 292 -18.54 9.84 -13.41
C THR A 292 -17.14 9.48 -12.86
N LEU A 293 -16.62 8.29 -13.19
CA LEU A 293 -15.30 7.83 -12.76
C LEU A 293 -14.18 8.25 -13.72
N ASP A 294 -14.49 8.95 -14.82
CA ASP A 294 -13.54 9.39 -15.85
C ASP A 294 -12.71 10.59 -15.35
N GLN A 295 -11.51 10.31 -14.85
CA GLN A 295 -10.59 11.27 -14.22
C GLN A 295 -9.21 11.24 -14.90
N ASP A 296 -8.32 12.19 -14.56
CA ASP A 296 -6.98 12.24 -15.18
C ASP A 296 -6.16 10.95 -14.93
N VAL A 297 -6.46 10.20 -13.86
CA VAL A 297 -6.03 8.80 -13.63
C VAL A 297 -7.17 7.98 -12.98
N ILE A 298 -7.31 6.71 -13.35
CA ILE A 298 -8.15 5.73 -12.64
C ILE A 298 -7.28 4.59 -12.09
N VAL A 299 -7.32 4.36 -10.78
CA VAL A 299 -6.72 3.19 -10.12
C VAL A 299 -7.84 2.23 -9.77
N TRP A 300 -7.98 1.15 -10.55
CA TRP A 300 -8.95 0.09 -10.33
C TRP A 300 -8.45 -0.90 -9.27
N LEU A 301 -9.29 -1.25 -8.31
CA LEU A 301 -9.00 -2.26 -7.30
C LEU A 301 -9.59 -3.62 -7.72
N ALA A 302 -8.75 -4.67 -7.81
CA ALA A 302 -9.18 -6.04 -8.10
C ALA A 302 -8.33 -7.09 -7.36
N SER A 303 -8.97 -7.87 -6.47
CA SER A 303 -8.31 -8.88 -5.63
C SER A 303 -8.63 -10.32 -5.98
N SER A 304 -9.58 -10.53 -6.88
CA SER A 304 -10.10 -11.84 -7.25
C SER A 304 -10.53 -11.87 -8.72
N GLU A 305 -10.46 -13.04 -9.37
CA GLU A 305 -10.84 -13.18 -10.78
C GLU A 305 -12.29 -12.72 -11.06
N ALA A 306 -13.18 -12.75 -10.07
CA ALA A 306 -14.53 -12.20 -10.19
C ALA A 306 -14.56 -10.66 -10.34
N GLU A 307 -13.61 -9.95 -9.73
CA GLU A 307 -13.47 -8.49 -9.84
C GLU A 307 -12.73 -8.12 -11.14
N TYR A 308 -11.73 -8.91 -11.55
CA TYR A 308 -11.12 -8.78 -12.88
C TYR A 308 -12.14 -9.01 -14.00
N GLU A 309 -12.96 -10.07 -13.93
CA GLU A 309 -14.05 -10.31 -14.89
C GLU A 309 -15.12 -9.22 -14.85
N ALA A 310 -15.47 -8.69 -13.67
CA ALA A 310 -16.40 -7.55 -13.57
C ALA A 310 -15.84 -6.29 -14.25
N LEU A 311 -14.54 -6.02 -14.09
CA LEU A 311 -13.84 -4.89 -14.72
C LEU A 311 -13.70 -5.06 -16.25
N ARG A 312 -13.33 -6.26 -16.73
CA ARG A 312 -13.36 -6.62 -18.16
C ARG A 312 -14.78 -6.56 -18.74
N GLY A 313 -15.79 -6.85 -17.91
CA GLY A 313 -17.21 -6.85 -18.27
C GLY A 313 -17.85 -5.48 -18.48
N LEU A 314 -17.19 -4.38 -18.07
CA LEU A 314 -17.67 -3.00 -18.26
C LEU A 314 -17.62 -2.61 -19.74
N ALA A 315 -18.70 -2.88 -20.48
CA ALA A 315 -18.84 -2.57 -21.91
C ALA A 315 -18.71 -1.07 -22.24
N LEU A 316 -18.86 -0.19 -21.25
CA LEU A 316 -18.62 1.25 -21.36
C LEU A 316 -17.22 1.72 -20.90
N ARG A 317 -16.36 0.87 -20.30
CA ARG A 317 -14.96 1.21 -19.97
C ARG A 317 -14.20 1.71 -21.22
N PRO A 318 -14.33 1.09 -22.42
CA PRO A 318 -13.77 1.60 -23.67
C PRO A 318 -14.36 2.91 -24.22
N THR A 319 -15.17 3.63 -23.43
CA THR A 319 -15.69 4.96 -23.76
C THR A 319 -15.16 6.08 -22.85
N LEU A 320 -14.39 5.71 -21.82
CA LEU A 320 -13.72 6.64 -20.91
C LEU A 320 -12.52 7.30 -21.60
N VAL A 321 -12.27 8.57 -21.32
CA VAL A 321 -11.06 9.29 -21.74
C VAL A 321 -9.84 8.63 -21.10
N ALA A 322 -9.92 8.25 -19.82
CA ALA A 322 -8.83 7.58 -19.12
C ALA A 322 -8.39 6.30 -19.84
N ASN A 323 -9.33 5.42 -20.21
CA ASN A 323 -9.04 4.22 -20.99
C ASN A 323 -8.44 4.55 -22.37
N ALA A 324 -9.03 5.52 -23.08
CA ALA A 324 -8.60 5.88 -24.44
C ALA A 324 -7.21 6.55 -24.51
N GLU A 325 -6.71 7.10 -23.40
CA GLU A 325 -5.39 7.72 -23.27
C GLU A 325 -4.38 6.86 -22.48
N GLY A 326 -4.74 5.65 -22.03
CA GLY A 326 -3.84 4.77 -21.27
C GLY A 326 -3.69 5.11 -19.77
N ARG A 327 -4.58 5.94 -19.22
CA ARG A 327 -4.54 6.53 -17.87
C ARG A 327 -5.16 5.65 -16.77
N GLU A 328 -5.22 4.34 -17.01
CA GLU A 328 -5.74 3.36 -16.06
C GLU A 328 -4.57 2.56 -15.44
N VAL A 329 -4.74 2.14 -14.18
CA VAL A 329 -3.87 1.19 -13.47
C VAL A 329 -4.76 0.18 -12.76
N VAL A 330 -4.37 -1.11 -12.69
CA VAL A 330 -5.00 -2.08 -11.77
C VAL A 330 -4.11 -2.33 -10.57
N ALA A 331 -4.61 -2.03 -9.38
CA ALA A 331 -4.04 -2.51 -8.13
C ALA A 331 -4.42 -3.99 -7.94
N ASP A 332 -3.42 -4.86 -8.05
CA ASP A 332 -3.54 -6.31 -7.91
C ASP A 332 -3.93 -6.74 -6.47
N PRO A 333 -4.10 -8.05 -6.15
CA PRO A 333 -4.50 -8.47 -4.80
C PRO A 333 -3.55 -8.01 -3.68
N LEU A 334 -2.24 -7.87 -3.97
CA LEU A 334 -1.21 -7.49 -3.01
C LEU A 334 -1.10 -5.96 -2.88
N LEU A 335 -1.13 -5.24 -4.00
CA LEU A 335 -1.13 -3.78 -4.03
C LEU A 335 -2.44 -3.21 -3.51
N MET A 336 -3.60 -3.75 -3.92
CA MET A 336 -4.90 -3.43 -3.31
C MET A 336 -4.90 -3.74 -1.82
N GLY A 337 -4.27 -4.86 -1.43
CA GLY A 337 -3.96 -5.20 -0.05
C GLY A 337 -3.28 -4.04 0.67
N ALA A 338 -2.11 -3.62 0.18
CA ALA A 338 -1.28 -2.60 0.82
C ALA A 338 -1.96 -1.22 0.87
N PHE A 339 -2.61 -0.85 -0.23
CA PHE A 339 -3.37 0.39 -0.39
C PHE A 339 -4.58 0.45 0.55
N SER A 340 -5.23 -0.71 0.80
CA SER A 340 -6.37 -0.82 1.71
C SER A 340 -5.99 -0.81 3.20
N HIS A 341 -4.80 -1.28 3.57
CA HIS A 341 -4.34 -1.27 4.97
C HIS A 341 -3.84 0.11 5.41
N SER A 342 -3.29 0.91 4.49
CA SER A 342 -2.74 2.25 4.73
C SER A 342 -1.94 2.35 6.03
N SER A 343 -0.96 1.46 6.19
CA SER A 343 -0.04 1.39 7.34
C SER A 343 1.36 1.85 6.91
N PRO A 344 2.26 2.28 7.82
CA PRO A 344 3.62 2.67 7.42
C PRO A 344 4.40 1.57 6.69
N LEU A 345 4.12 0.30 6.98
CA LEU A 345 4.73 -0.84 6.29
C LEU A 345 4.10 -1.06 4.90
N SER A 346 2.78 -0.91 4.78
CA SER A 346 2.07 -1.09 3.52
C SER A 346 2.25 0.08 2.57
N LEU A 347 2.34 1.31 3.07
CA LEU A 347 2.54 2.52 2.27
C LEU A 347 3.93 2.58 1.63
N GLN A 348 4.97 2.00 2.26
CA GLN A 348 6.25 1.81 1.56
C GLN A 348 6.08 0.89 0.34
N PHE A 349 5.33 -0.21 0.47
CA PHE A 349 5.04 -1.12 -0.64
C PHE A 349 4.22 -0.43 -1.75
N VAL A 350 3.21 0.37 -1.39
CA VAL A 350 2.48 1.22 -2.35
C VAL A 350 3.42 2.17 -3.10
N ILE A 351 4.36 2.82 -2.40
CA ILE A 351 5.33 3.73 -3.03
C ILE A 351 6.29 2.98 -3.98
N GLU A 352 6.66 1.74 -3.66
CA GLU A 352 7.57 0.93 -4.50
C GLU A 352 6.86 0.38 -5.76
N GLU A 353 5.59 -0.06 -5.67
CA GLU A 353 4.89 -0.72 -6.79
C GLU A 353 3.91 0.19 -7.57
N LEU A 354 3.16 1.10 -6.92
CA LEU A 354 2.15 1.94 -7.61
C LEU A 354 2.76 3.14 -8.35
N VAL A 355 3.85 3.71 -7.84
CA VAL A 355 4.45 4.92 -8.44
C VAL A 355 4.99 4.66 -9.85
N PRO A 356 5.69 3.54 -10.17
CA PRO A 356 6.06 3.20 -11.54
C PRO A 356 4.87 3.19 -12.51
N GLU A 357 3.75 2.57 -12.11
CA GLU A 357 2.53 2.51 -12.91
C GLU A 357 1.89 3.89 -13.12
N LEU A 358 1.80 4.69 -12.06
CA LEU A 358 1.27 6.06 -12.14
C LEU A 358 2.10 6.95 -13.08
N VAL A 359 3.43 6.81 -13.08
CA VAL A 359 4.34 7.57 -13.97
C VAL A 359 4.10 7.24 -15.44
N LEU A 360 3.73 5.99 -15.75
CA LEU A 360 3.36 5.56 -17.10
C LEU A 360 1.96 6.07 -17.45
N ALA A 361 0.98 5.87 -16.56
CA ALA A 361 -0.42 6.22 -16.79
C ALA A 361 -0.68 7.73 -16.97
N VAL A 362 0.05 8.62 -16.27
CA VAL A 362 -0.22 10.07 -16.35
C VAL A 362 0.17 10.73 -17.68
N ASP A 363 1.01 10.09 -18.50
CA ASP A 363 1.53 10.73 -19.72
C ASP A 363 0.44 10.94 -20.80
N GLY A 364 -0.61 10.10 -20.79
CA GLY A 364 -1.73 10.15 -21.72
C GLY A 364 -1.39 9.71 -23.15
N ASP A 365 -0.28 8.98 -23.35
CA ASP A 365 0.07 8.36 -24.61
C ASP A 365 -0.36 6.88 -24.58
N PRO A 366 -1.45 6.47 -25.27
CA PRO A 366 -1.89 5.07 -25.32
C PRO A 366 -0.95 4.14 -26.12
N SER A 367 0.29 4.58 -26.44
CA SER A 367 1.40 3.72 -26.84
C SER A 367 2.44 3.49 -25.73
N THR A 368 2.38 4.25 -24.63
CA THR A 368 2.98 3.87 -23.34
C THR A 368 2.18 2.70 -22.77
N GLN A 369 2.87 1.65 -22.34
CA GLN A 369 2.25 0.46 -21.76
C GLN A 369 2.33 0.53 -20.24
N VAL A 370 1.18 0.36 -19.58
CA VAL A 370 1.05 0.20 -18.13
C VAL A 370 0.94 -1.31 -17.82
N PRO A 371 1.97 -1.98 -17.29
CA PRO A 371 1.99 -3.41 -16.95
C PRO A 371 0.68 -4.02 -16.45
N SER A 372 0.07 -3.50 -15.37
CA SER A 372 -1.18 -4.03 -14.81
C SER A 372 -2.37 -4.01 -15.77
N MET A 373 -2.39 -3.05 -16.71
CA MET A 373 -3.41 -3.00 -17.76
C MET A 373 -3.17 -4.06 -18.84
N LEU A 374 -1.92 -4.41 -19.13
CA LEU A 374 -1.60 -5.54 -20.02
C LEU A 374 -2.04 -6.87 -19.39
N VAL A 375 -1.91 -7.02 -18.07
CA VAL A 375 -2.41 -8.20 -17.34
C VAL A 375 -3.93 -8.25 -17.43
N LEU A 376 -4.63 -7.14 -17.13
CA LEU A 376 -6.10 -7.06 -17.21
C LEU A 376 -6.65 -7.43 -18.60
N ASP A 377 -6.06 -6.84 -19.66
CA ASP A 377 -6.58 -6.96 -21.02
C ASP A 377 -6.06 -8.21 -21.76
N SER A 378 -5.04 -8.92 -21.23
CA SER A 378 -4.63 -10.26 -21.71
C SER A 378 -5.34 -11.41 -20.98
N ALA A 379 -5.66 -11.24 -19.69
CA ALA A 379 -6.45 -12.22 -18.94
C ALA A 379 -7.85 -12.35 -19.55
N GLY A 380 -8.29 -13.59 -19.81
CA GLY A 380 -9.60 -13.85 -20.45
C GLY A 380 -9.68 -13.52 -21.95
N ALA A 381 -8.60 -13.02 -22.57
CA ALA A 381 -8.48 -13.07 -24.02
C ALA A 381 -8.40 -14.54 -24.49
N ASP A 382 -8.90 -14.83 -25.70
CA ASP A 382 -8.58 -16.07 -26.41
C ASP A 382 -7.12 -15.93 -26.85
N LEU A 383 -6.19 -16.36 -25.97
CA LEU A 383 -4.74 -16.13 -26.08
C LEU A 383 -4.25 -16.44 -27.51
N GLY A 384 -3.38 -15.58 -28.05
CA GLY A 384 -2.80 -15.80 -29.37
C GLY A 384 -2.10 -17.16 -29.44
N GLU A 385 -1.99 -17.73 -30.65
CA GLU A 385 -1.36 -19.06 -30.83
C GLU A 385 0.08 -19.08 -30.25
N ASP A 386 0.77 -17.93 -30.25
CA ASP A 386 2.07 -17.72 -29.63
C ASP A 386 2.00 -17.46 -28.11
N ASP A 387 0.99 -16.74 -27.61
CA ASP A 387 0.81 -16.43 -26.17
C ASP A 387 0.39 -17.69 -25.38
N GLN A 388 -0.54 -18.47 -25.92
CA GLN A 388 -0.94 -19.77 -25.35
C GLN A 388 0.23 -20.76 -25.38
N ALA A 389 1.07 -20.73 -26.42
CA ALA A 389 2.28 -21.56 -26.47
C ALA A 389 3.30 -21.17 -25.39
N ALA A 390 3.38 -19.89 -25.00
CA ALA A 390 4.19 -19.45 -23.86
C ALA A 390 3.55 -19.90 -22.52
N ALA A 391 2.24 -19.73 -22.35
CA ALA A 391 1.51 -20.18 -21.17
C ALA A 391 1.64 -21.70 -20.94
N ASP A 392 1.45 -22.50 -21.99
CA ASP A 392 1.60 -23.96 -21.96
C ASP A 392 3.04 -24.37 -21.59
N ALA A 393 4.04 -23.70 -22.17
CA ALA A 393 5.45 -23.95 -21.91
C ALA A 393 5.85 -23.57 -20.47
N TRP A 394 5.40 -22.42 -19.96
CA TRP A 394 5.59 -22.01 -18.56
C TRP A 394 5.01 -23.03 -17.59
N SER A 395 3.73 -23.37 -17.78
CA SER A 395 3.00 -24.38 -17.01
C SER A 395 3.75 -25.72 -17.01
N ALA A 396 4.20 -26.17 -18.18
CA ALA A 396 4.95 -27.41 -18.34
C ALA A 396 6.29 -27.39 -17.58
N VAL A 397 7.03 -26.27 -17.59
CA VAL A 397 8.30 -26.13 -16.84
C VAL A 397 8.08 -26.13 -15.33
N PHE A 398 7.02 -25.52 -14.82
CA PHE A 398 6.85 -25.30 -13.38
C PHE A 398 5.85 -26.22 -12.66
N ASP A 399 4.98 -26.96 -13.34
CA ASP A 399 4.16 -28.02 -12.72
C ASP A 399 5.04 -29.19 -12.24
N SER A 400 5.16 -29.34 -10.92
CA SER A 400 5.94 -30.42 -10.28
C SER A 400 5.52 -31.85 -10.66
N THR A 401 4.29 -32.05 -11.15
CA THR A 401 3.78 -33.37 -11.57
C THR A 401 4.26 -33.77 -12.97
N VAL A 402 4.64 -32.80 -13.81
CA VAL A 402 5.21 -33.03 -15.14
C VAL A 402 6.61 -33.63 -15.02
N ALA A 403 6.81 -34.80 -15.64
CA ALA A 403 8.11 -35.48 -15.66
C ALA A 403 9.14 -34.77 -16.55
N PHE A 404 10.43 -35.03 -16.32
CA PHE A 404 11.56 -34.44 -17.05
C PHE A 404 11.34 -34.26 -18.58
N ASP A 405 10.91 -35.32 -19.26
CA ASP A 405 10.76 -35.31 -20.73
C ASP A 405 9.71 -34.28 -21.22
N GLY A 406 8.75 -33.88 -20.38
CA GLY A 406 7.77 -32.82 -20.68
C GLY A 406 8.24 -31.41 -20.30
N LYS A 407 9.38 -31.27 -19.60
CA LYS A 407 10.02 -29.98 -19.28
C LYS A 407 11.15 -29.64 -20.23
N ALA A 408 11.86 -30.66 -20.72
CA ALA A 408 13.15 -30.52 -21.39
C ALA A 408 13.09 -29.84 -22.78
N GLU A 409 11.90 -29.69 -23.36
CA GLU A 409 11.67 -28.93 -24.59
C GLU A 409 11.62 -27.42 -24.35
N TYR A 410 11.24 -27.00 -23.13
CA TYR A 410 10.93 -25.61 -22.77
C TYR A 410 11.89 -24.98 -21.74
N LEU A 411 13.00 -25.66 -21.42
CA LEU A 411 13.90 -25.27 -20.32
C LEU A 411 15.37 -25.25 -20.77
N GLU A 412 16.02 -24.10 -20.64
CA GLU A 412 17.42 -23.92 -20.97
C GLU A 412 18.32 -24.90 -20.19
N SER A 413 19.20 -25.61 -20.90
CA SER A 413 20.16 -26.55 -20.31
C SER A 413 19.53 -27.69 -19.46
N ALA A 414 18.28 -28.06 -19.73
CA ALA A 414 17.51 -29.03 -18.93
C ALA A 414 18.27 -30.31 -18.52
N ASP A 415 19.09 -30.89 -19.40
CA ASP A 415 19.90 -32.09 -19.11
C ASP A 415 20.81 -31.95 -17.86
N GLU A 416 21.30 -30.74 -17.56
CA GLU A 416 22.07 -30.44 -16.34
C GLU A 416 21.17 -30.29 -15.11
N LEU A 417 19.92 -29.86 -15.31
CA LEU A 417 18.92 -29.58 -14.27
C LEU A 417 18.11 -30.81 -13.84
N ARG A 418 18.28 -31.98 -14.50
CA ARG A 418 17.51 -33.21 -14.23
C ARG A 418 17.45 -33.58 -12.74
N GLY A 419 18.56 -33.47 -12.01
CA GLY A 419 18.58 -33.75 -10.56
C GLY A 419 17.78 -32.77 -9.70
N THR A 420 17.67 -31.51 -10.12
CA THR A 420 16.83 -30.50 -9.49
C THR A 420 15.35 -30.73 -9.81
N ILE A 421 15.03 -31.16 -11.04
CA ILE A 421 13.68 -31.57 -11.45
C ILE A 421 13.22 -32.80 -10.65
N ASP A 422 14.01 -33.88 -10.61
CA ASP A 422 13.71 -35.09 -9.83
C ASP A 422 13.45 -34.76 -8.34
N SER A 423 14.22 -33.82 -7.79
CA SER A 423 14.06 -33.31 -6.42
C SER A 423 12.78 -32.46 -6.26
N TYR A 424 12.47 -31.60 -7.24
CA TYR A 424 11.27 -30.77 -7.25
C TYR A 424 9.97 -31.60 -7.27
N GLN A 425 9.92 -32.67 -8.07
CA GLN A 425 8.78 -33.59 -8.08
C GLN A 425 8.53 -34.19 -6.69
N GLY A 426 9.60 -34.57 -5.99
CA GLY A 426 9.53 -35.10 -4.62
C GLY A 426 9.11 -34.08 -3.55
N VAL A 427 9.30 -32.78 -3.79
CA VAL A 427 8.71 -31.71 -2.96
C VAL A 427 7.23 -31.55 -3.30
N GLY A 428 6.86 -31.54 -4.58
CA GLY A 428 5.48 -31.49 -5.06
C GLY A 428 4.59 -32.60 -4.49
N ASP A 429 5.06 -33.85 -4.54
CA ASP A 429 4.42 -35.02 -3.93
C ASP A 429 4.07 -34.81 -2.43
N SER A 430 4.84 -34.00 -1.72
CA SER A 430 4.63 -33.71 -0.28
C SER A 430 3.67 -32.54 -0.01
N LEU A 431 3.39 -31.70 -0.99
CA LEU A 431 2.51 -30.52 -0.91
C LEU A 431 1.16 -30.72 -1.65
N GLY A 432 0.95 -31.89 -2.27
CA GLY A 432 -0.23 -32.16 -3.10
C GLY A 432 -0.10 -31.69 -4.55
N GLY A 433 1.11 -31.36 -4.98
CA GLY A 433 1.43 -30.67 -6.23
C GLY A 433 1.84 -29.22 -5.98
N ILE A 434 2.81 -28.75 -6.75
CA ILE A 434 3.14 -27.34 -6.96
C ILE A 434 2.90 -27.04 -8.44
N ARG A 435 2.21 -25.94 -8.75
CA ARG A 435 1.93 -25.47 -10.11
C ARG A 435 2.09 -23.94 -10.15
N LEU A 436 2.55 -23.42 -11.28
CA LEU A 436 2.58 -21.98 -11.55
C LEU A 436 1.67 -21.80 -12.76
N ASP A 437 0.45 -21.35 -12.49
CA ASP A 437 -0.62 -21.23 -13.49
C ASP A 437 -0.59 -19.81 -14.07
N PRO A 438 -0.35 -19.63 -15.38
CA PRO A 438 -0.44 -18.33 -16.02
C PRO A 438 -1.85 -17.74 -15.90
N VAL A 439 -1.92 -16.49 -15.43
CA VAL A 439 -3.14 -15.66 -15.40
C VAL A 439 -3.10 -14.55 -16.46
N GLY A 440 -1.90 -14.19 -16.94
CA GLY A 440 -1.67 -13.29 -18.07
C GLY A 440 -0.36 -13.60 -18.80
N VAL A 441 -0.28 -13.29 -20.08
CA VAL A 441 0.95 -13.41 -20.89
C VAL A 441 1.05 -12.23 -21.85
N VAL A 442 2.23 -11.61 -21.91
CA VAL A 442 2.56 -10.51 -22.82
C VAL A 442 3.76 -10.89 -23.67
N VAL A 443 3.53 -11.23 -24.94
CA VAL A 443 4.61 -11.47 -25.92
C VAL A 443 5.08 -10.15 -26.55
N THR A 444 6.39 -9.94 -26.61
CA THR A 444 7.04 -8.82 -27.32
C THR A 444 8.25 -9.33 -28.10
N ASP A 445 8.15 -9.35 -29.43
CA ASP A 445 9.13 -9.91 -30.38
C ASP A 445 9.58 -11.36 -30.03
N GLU A 446 10.75 -11.52 -29.39
CA GLU A 446 11.33 -12.83 -29.02
C GLU A 446 11.34 -13.04 -27.48
N GLN A 447 10.62 -12.21 -26.71
CA GLN A 447 10.45 -12.34 -25.26
C GLN A 447 8.97 -12.45 -24.88
N ALA A 448 8.69 -13.07 -23.73
CA ALA A 448 7.37 -13.04 -23.12
C ALA A 448 7.50 -12.81 -21.60
N ILE A 449 6.64 -11.93 -21.07
CA ILE A 449 6.40 -11.83 -19.63
C ILE A 449 5.19 -12.70 -19.32
N VAL A 450 5.30 -13.57 -18.32
CA VAL A 450 4.22 -14.42 -17.83
C VAL A 450 3.85 -13.95 -16.43
N THR A 451 2.60 -13.55 -16.24
CA THR A 451 2.01 -13.29 -14.92
C THR A 451 1.31 -14.57 -14.46
N TYR A 452 1.61 -15.07 -13.27
CA TYR A 452 1.17 -16.39 -12.80
C TYR A 452 0.87 -16.45 -11.30
N ASP A 453 0.01 -17.42 -10.95
CA ASP A 453 -0.35 -17.78 -9.59
C ASP A 453 0.36 -19.07 -9.17
N VAL A 454 0.95 -19.08 -7.97
CA VAL A 454 1.63 -20.25 -7.38
C VAL A 454 0.62 -21.04 -6.55
N TYR A 455 0.35 -22.28 -6.96
CA TYR A 455 -0.54 -23.20 -6.25
C TYR A 455 0.24 -24.23 -5.43
N PHE A 456 -0.26 -24.53 -4.24
CA PHE A 456 0.09 -25.72 -3.46
C PHE A 456 -1.16 -26.59 -3.31
N GLY A 457 -1.21 -27.68 -4.08
CA GLY A 457 -2.42 -28.48 -4.30
C GLY A 457 -3.48 -27.70 -5.10
N GLU A 458 -4.68 -27.59 -4.53
CA GLU A 458 -5.84 -26.88 -5.14
C GLU A 458 -5.92 -25.40 -4.70
N ASN A 459 -5.07 -24.95 -3.76
CA ASN A 459 -5.09 -23.58 -3.22
C ASN A 459 -3.97 -22.73 -3.83
N ALA A 460 -4.29 -21.49 -4.21
CA ALA A 460 -3.28 -20.46 -4.49
C ALA A 460 -2.57 -20.07 -3.18
N ALA A 461 -1.28 -19.76 -3.26
CA ALA A 461 -0.43 -19.39 -2.13
C ALA A 461 0.34 -18.08 -2.37
N TYR A 462 0.60 -17.75 -3.63
CA TYR A 462 1.05 -16.43 -4.10
C TYR A 462 0.34 -16.16 -5.42
N THR A 463 0.00 -14.91 -5.70
CA THR A 463 -0.78 -14.51 -6.89
C THR A 463 -0.09 -13.38 -7.64
N ALA A 464 -0.38 -13.23 -8.93
CA ALA A 464 0.10 -12.15 -9.79
C ALA A 464 1.64 -11.98 -9.82
N LEU A 465 2.40 -13.07 -9.68
CA LEU A 465 3.86 -13.02 -9.81
C LEU A 465 4.28 -12.96 -11.28
N GLU A 466 5.33 -12.19 -11.59
CA GLU A 466 5.90 -12.14 -12.94
C GLU A 466 7.11 -13.07 -13.12
N GLY A 467 7.37 -13.50 -14.36
CA GLY A 467 8.55 -14.25 -14.77
C GLY A 467 8.81 -14.19 -16.29
N GLU A 468 10.07 -14.33 -16.69
CA GLU A 468 10.50 -14.14 -18.08
C GLU A 468 10.68 -15.44 -18.88
N MET A 469 10.22 -15.45 -20.14
CA MET A 469 10.56 -16.43 -21.16
C MET A 469 11.22 -15.77 -22.39
N SER A 470 11.88 -16.58 -23.22
CA SER A 470 12.38 -16.15 -24.53
C SER A 470 12.17 -17.22 -25.60
N LEU A 471 11.95 -16.79 -26.83
CA LEU A 471 11.70 -17.66 -27.99
C LEU A 471 13.05 -18.13 -28.56
N VAL A 472 13.36 -19.42 -28.42
CA VAL A 472 14.63 -20.01 -28.86
C VAL A 472 14.37 -21.04 -29.95
N ASP A 473 14.93 -20.82 -31.15
CA ASP A 473 14.73 -21.65 -32.36
C ASP A 473 13.25 -21.92 -32.74
N GLY A 474 12.31 -21.10 -32.21
CA GLY A 474 10.86 -21.25 -32.40
C GLY A 474 10.11 -21.92 -31.25
N THR A 475 10.75 -22.10 -30.08
CA THR A 475 10.15 -22.68 -28.88
C THR A 475 10.31 -21.74 -27.68
N TRP A 476 9.20 -21.43 -26.99
CA TRP A 476 9.23 -20.66 -25.76
C TRP A 476 10.01 -21.39 -24.67
N THR A 477 11.04 -20.73 -24.15
CA THR A 477 12.06 -21.33 -23.27
C THR A 477 12.22 -20.49 -22.01
N VAL A 478 12.05 -21.14 -20.85
CA VAL A 478 12.42 -20.58 -19.54
C VAL A 478 13.94 -20.63 -19.39
N SER A 479 14.57 -19.53 -18.98
CA SER A 479 16.01 -19.48 -18.75
C SER A 479 16.43 -20.33 -17.54
N ARG A 480 17.68 -20.79 -17.52
CA ARG A 480 18.22 -21.50 -16.34
C ARG A 480 18.24 -20.60 -15.12
N ALA A 481 18.46 -19.30 -15.30
CA ALA A 481 18.47 -18.33 -14.21
C ALA A 481 17.09 -18.23 -13.54
N GLU A 482 16.03 -18.14 -14.35
CA GLU A 482 14.64 -18.04 -13.92
C GLU A 482 14.20 -19.30 -13.15
N PHE A 483 14.36 -20.46 -13.79
CA PHE A 483 14.04 -21.75 -13.17
C PHE A 483 14.82 -21.96 -11.86
N CYS A 484 16.12 -21.66 -11.82
CA CYS A 484 16.91 -21.78 -10.60
C CYS A 484 16.54 -20.74 -9.53
N GLY A 485 16.05 -19.55 -9.92
CA GLY A 485 15.54 -18.53 -9.00
C GLY A 485 14.33 -19.03 -8.23
N PHE A 486 13.32 -19.53 -8.94
CA PHE A 486 12.15 -20.16 -8.33
C PHE A 486 12.52 -21.42 -7.50
N MET A 487 13.41 -22.28 -8.01
CA MET A 487 13.85 -23.46 -7.23
C MET A 487 14.53 -23.04 -5.92
N ALA A 488 15.29 -21.94 -5.90
CA ALA A 488 15.91 -21.42 -4.70
C ALA A 488 14.90 -20.88 -3.67
N SER A 489 13.81 -20.22 -4.08
CA SER A 489 12.74 -19.79 -3.17
C SER A 489 12.00 -20.99 -2.57
N ALA A 490 11.72 -22.01 -3.40
CA ALA A 490 11.23 -23.33 -2.98
C ALA A 490 12.25 -24.17 -2.16
N ARG A 491 13.44 -23.63 -1.88
CA ARG A 491 14.55 -24.25 -1.13
C ARG A 491 15.10 -25.54 -1.77
N ASN A 492 14.83 -25.75 -3.06
CA ASN A 492 15.31 -26.87 -3.87
C ASN A 492 16.64 -26.50 -4.55
N PRO A 493 17.73 -27.24 -4.37
CA PRO A 493 19.05 -26.84 -4.88
C PRO A 493 19.16 -26.93 -6.41
N CYS A 494 19.59 -25.83 -7.04
CA CYS A 494 20.02 -25.77 -8.44
C CYS A 494 21.56 -25.86 -8.56
N PRO A 495 22.11 -26.49 -9.61
CA PRO A 495 23.56 -26.63 -9.85
C PRO A 495 24.21 -25.43 -10.56
#